data_AF-A0A7R9U565-F1
#
_entry.id   AF-A0A7R9U565-F1
#
_cell.length_a   1.000
_cell.length_b   1.000
_cell.length_c   1.000
_cell.angle_alpha   90.00
_cell.angle_beta   90.00
_cell.angle_gamma   90.00
#
_symmetry.space_group_name_H-M   'P 1'
#
loop_
_entity.id
_entity.type
_entity.pdbx_description
1 polymer ?
#
loop_
_entity_poly.entity_id
_entity_poly.type
_entity_poly.pdbx_seq_one_letter_code
_entity_poly.pdbx_strand_id
1 'polypeptide(L)'
;GDDAIDTDQGYIGRIQYAYVVLDETSNHGAEMDGPNNDATSVALRSFPQVYNAHFIGHINNDPNPVSSDDNTAAVMRLREGTGGMFGNIVVANVATDGVLFSKCGGAGFTQNPSDVTPINRDLLFWSANNVVFTTGSANQFRFDDCANGASAITQSANFNPSLLLQSASPGPTDTFVDPRPTSDSDLFASADTPPNDGFFDAVTFRGAFGTSNWLAGLSWLDDNARTPRNVDGGVIKCGTISASETWSGAILMTCQVFVQSPAV
;
A
#
# COMPACT_ATOMS: atom_id res chain seq x y z
N GLY A 1 5.36 -16.01 8.12
CA GLY A 1 4.35 -16.23 7.08
C GLY A 1 4.96 -16.44 5.72
N ASP A 2 4.08 -16.82 4.83
CA ASP A 2 4.13 -16.68 3.38
C ASP A 2 3.69 -15.27 2.90
N ASP A 3 3.31 -14.40 3.84
CA ASP A 3 2.99 -13.00 3.61
C ASP A 3 4.21 -12.09 3.73
N ALA A 4 4.16 -10.95 3.04
CA ALA A 4 5.29 -10.02 3.01
C ALA A 4 5.50 -9.27 4.33
N ILE A 5 4.41 -8.89 5.01
CA ILE A 5 4.44 -8.30 6.36
C ILE A 5 3.51 -9.10 7.24
N ASP A 6 4.08 -9.61 8.33
CA ASP A 6 3.41 -10.48 9.27
C ASP A 6 3.43 -9.80 10.65
N THR A 7 2.25 -9.51 11.21
CA THR A 7 2.16 -8.99 12.58
C THR A 7 1.29 -9.89 13.43
N ASP A 8 1.95 -10.73 14.22
CA ASP A 8 1.29 -11.73 15.06
C ASP A 8 1.53 -11.50 16.56
N GLN A 9 0.82 -12.29 17.36
CA GLN A 9 1.16 -12.57 18.76
C GLN A 9 1.33 -11.32 19.65
N GLY A 10 0.56 -10.26 19.38
CA GLY A 10 0.58 -9.03 20.16
C GLY A 10 1.69 -8.07 19.74
N TYR A 11 2.09 -8.10 18.46
CA TYR A 11 3.00 -7.12 17.90
C TYR A 11 2.51 -5.69 18.17
N ILE A 12 3.37 -4.86 18.76
CA ILE A 12 3.11 -3.44 18.97
C ILE A 12 4.29 -2.69 18.38
N GLY A 13 4.05 -2.01 17.27
CA GLY A 13 5.11 -1.32 16.57
C GLY A 13 4.58 -0.35 15.54
N ARG A 14 5.52 0.25 14.81
CA ARG A 14 5.27 1.33 13.87
C ARG A 14 5.97 1.01 12.56
N ILE A 15 5.27 1.28 11.47
CA ILE A 15 5.76 1.04 10.12
C ILE A 15 5.44 2.28 9.30
N GLN A 16 6.47 2.88 8.69
CA GLN A 16 6.32 3.97 7.73
C GLN A 16 7.11 3.68 6.46
N TYR A 17 6.58 4.09 5.31
CA TYR A 17 7.18 3.89 3.99
C TYR A 17 7.33 2.42 3.58
N ALA A 18 6.44 1.54 4.04
CA ALA A 18 6.44 0.16 3.58
C ALA A 18 6.03 0.06 2.11
N TYR A 19 6.80 -0.67 1.31
CA TYR A 19 6.47 -0.97 -0.07
C TYR A 19 6.51 -2.47 -0.29
N VAL A 20 5.36 -3.02 -0.65
CA VAL A 20 5.14 -4.44 -0.88
C VAL A 20 4.55 -4.63 -2.27
N VAL A 21 5.09 -5.61 -2.99
CA VAL A 21 4.64 -5.99 -4.33
C VAL A 21 4.44 -7.50 -4.36
N LEU A 22 3.27 -7.93 -4.80
CA LEU A 22 2.88 -9.32 -4.94
C LEU A 22 3.01 -9.75 -6.39
N ASP A 23 3.58 -10.94 -6.60
CA ASP A 23 3.50 -11.62 -7.89
C ASP A 23 2.17 -12.38 -8.04
N GLU A 24 2.00 -13.09 -9.15
CA GLU A 24 0.79 -13.86 -9.46
C GLU A 24 0.43 -14.87 -8.35
N THR A 25 1.43 -15.57 -7.79
CA THR A 25 1.23 -16.69 -6.87
C THR A 25 1.40 -16.34 -5.39
N SER A 26 1.83 -15.11 -5.12
CA SER A 26 2.01 -14.58 -3.78
C SER A 26 0.71 -14.64 -2.99
N ASN A 27 0.81 -14.82 -1.67
CA ASN A 27 -0.35 -14.75 -0.79
C ASN A 27 -0.68 -13.28 -0.47
N HIS A 28 -0.49 -12.81 0.77
CA HIS A 28 -0.87 -11.45 1.14
C HIS A 28 0.33 -10.50 1.23
N GLY A 29 0.06 -9.23 0.94
CA GLY A 29 1.02 -8.15 1.17
C GLY A 29 1.16 -7.83 2.65
N ALA A 30 0.10 -8.07 3.42
CA ALA A 30 0.19 -8.19 4.85
C ALA A 30 -0.84 -9.17 5.38
N GLU A 31 -0.45 -9.98 6.36
CA GLU A 31 -1.35 -10.67 7.27
C GLU A 31 -1.11 -10.12 8.69
N MET A 32 -2.19 -9.80 9.39
CA MET A 32 -2.10 -9.24 10.74
C MET A 32 -3.10 -9.94 11.64
N ASP A 33 -2.62 -10.54 12.72
CA ASP A 33 -3.45 -11.22 13.70
C ASP A 33 -2.95 -11.07 15.16
N GLY A 34 -3.81 -11.43 16.10
CA GLY A 34 -3.48 -11.55 17.52
C GLY A 34 -3.17 -13.00 17.92
N PRO A 35 -2.68 -13.22 19.15
CA PRO A 35 -2.25 -14.53 19.60
C PRO A 35 -3.39 -15.55 19.67
N ASN A 36 -3.02 -16.80 19.36
CA ASN A 36 -3.81 -18.01 19.60
C ASN A 36 -5.25 -17.94 19.11
N ASN A 37 -5.47 -17.41 17.89
CA ASN A 37 -6.79 -17.36 17.26
C ASN A 37 -7.90 -16.81 18.19
N ASP A 38 -7.51 -15.94 19.13
CA ASP A 38 -8.36 -15.42 20.20
C ASP A 38 -8.74 -13.97 19.90
N ALA A 39 -9.96 -13.81 19.41
CA ALA A 39 -10.54 -12.49 19.13
C ALA A 39 -11.04 -11.76 20.39
N THR A 40 -10.94 -12.35 21.60
CA THR A 40 -11.53 -11.81 22.83
C THR A 40 -10.52 -11.17 23.78
N SER A 41 -9.24 -11.55 23.72
CA SER A 41 -8.21 -11.01 24.61
C SER A 41 -7.63 -9.69 24.11
N VAL A 42 -8.30 -8.60 24.49
CA VAL A 42 -7.89 -7.22 24.21
C VAL A 42 -6.44 -6.92 24.64
N ALA A 43 -5.99 -7.48 25.77
CA ALA A 43 -4.66 -7.22 26.32
C ALA A 43 -3.52 -7.76 25.45
N LEU A 44 -3.83 -8.73 24.58
CA LEU A 44 -2.86 -9.45 23.76
C LEU A 44 -2.98 -9.11 22.27
N ARG A 45 -3.89 -8.21 21.87
CA ARG A 45 -4.08 -7.81 20.47
C ARG A 45 -2.80 -7.25 19.86
N SER A 46 -2.56 -7.61 18.60
CA SER A 46 -1.57 -6.91 17.77
C SER A 46 -2.10 -5.52 17.45
N PHE A 47 -1.22 -4.53 17.54
CA PHE A 47 -1.53 -3.13 17.34
C PHE A 47 -0.45 -2.47 16.47
N PRO A 48 -0.39 -2.82 15.17
CA PRO A 48 0.48 -2.14 14.24
C PRO A 48 -0.03 -0.73 13.95
N GLN A 49 0.88 0.24 13.91
CA GLN A 49 0.61 1.58 13.41
C GLN A 49 1.31 1.73 12.06
N VAL A 50 0.54 1.64 10.99
CA VAL A 50 1.03 1.67 9.61
C VAL A 50 0.60 2.97 8.95
N TYR A 51 1.59 3.79 8.59
CA TYR A 51 1.38 5.01 7.83
C TYR A 51 2.20 5.03 6.55
N ASN A 52 1.68 5.63 5.48
CA ASN A 52 2.42 5.84 4.24
C ASN A 52 2.98 4.53 3.67
N ALA A 53 2.09 3.63 3.24
CA ALA A 53 2.46 2.31 2.73
C ALA A 53 1.85 2.05 1.35
N HIS A 54 2.54 1.26 0.53
CA HIS A 54 2.05 0.73 -0.74
C HIS A 54 1.97 -0.80 -0.64
N PHE A 55 0.79 -1.35 -0.89
CA PHE A 55 0.56 -2.77 -1.10
C PHE A 55 0.05 -2.97 -2.53
N ILE A 56 0.92 -3.44 -3.40
CA ILE A 56 0.65 -3.61 -4.82
C ILE A 56 0.39 -5.09 -5.11
N GLY A 57 -0.85 -5.42 -5.45
CA GLY A 57 -1.25 -6.75 -5.86
C GLY A 57 -0.85 -7.10 -7.29
N HIS A 58 -1.37 -8.24 -7.74
CA HIS A 58 -1.32 -8.69 -9.12
C HIS A 58 -2.75 -8.84 -9.64
N ILE A 59 -3.08 -8.27 -10.81
CA ILE A 59 -4.47 -8.30 -11.33
C ILE A 59 -4.99 -9.71 -11.68
N ASN A 60 -4.09 -10.69 -11.84
CA ASN A 60 -4.44 -12.10 -12.04
C ASN A 60 -4.00 -12.97 -10.84
N ASN A 61 -3.98 -12.42 -9.62
CA ASN A 61 -3.50 -13.16 -8.45
C ASN A 61 -4.26 -14.50 -8.30
N ASP A 62 -3.49 -15.58 -8.19
CA ASP A 62 -3.91 -16.95 -7.96
C ASP A 62 -3.04 -17.53 -6.83
N PRO A 63 -3.36 -17.19 -5.56
CA PRO A 63 -2.52 -17.56 -4.42
C PRO A 63 -2.25 -19.06 -4.37
N ASN A 64 -0.97 -19.42 -4.46
CA ASN A 64 -0.49 -20.78 -4.31
C ASN A 64 0.82 -20.82 -3.51
N PRO A 65 0.84 -20.27 -2.30
CA PRO A 65 2.02 -20.28 -1.46
C PRO A 65 2.38 -21.70 -1.02
N VAL A 66 3.67 -21.96 -0.86
CA VAL A 66 4.19 -23.29 -0.49
C VAL A 66 3.80 -23.71 0.94
N SER A 67 3.38 -22.76 1.79
CA SER A 67 3.19 -22.96 3.23
C SER A 67 1.91 -22.38 3.83
N SER A 68 0.85 -22.17 3.05
CA SER A 68 -0.46 -21.70 3.59
C SER A 68 -1.48 -22.82 3.69
N ASP A 69 -2.34 -22.73 4.70
CA ASP A 69 -3.59 -23.49 4.82
C ASP A 69 -4.83 -22.70 4.39
N ASP A 70 -4.66 -21.43 3.99
CA ASP A 70 -5.73 -20.53 3.57
C ASP A 70 -5.29 -19.61 2.41
N ASN A 71 -5.81 -19.92 1.21
CA ASN A 71 -5.51 -19.19 -0.02
C ASN A 71 -6.61 -18.17 -0.37
N THR A 72 -7.36 -17.66 0.61
CA THR A 72 -8.42 -16.68 0.35
C THR A 72 -7.82 -15.37 -0.17
N ALA A 73 -7.88 -15.17 -1.48
CA ALA A 73 -7.21 -14.06 -2.16
C ALA A 73 -7.64 -12.68 -1.63
N ALA A 74 -6.68 -11.94 -1.10
CA ALA A 74 -6.78 -10.52 -0.75
C ALA A 74 -5.39 -9.88 -0.75
N VAL A 75 -5.28 -8.58 -1.07
CA VAL A 75 -3.97 -7.91 -1.02
C VAL A 75 -3.52 -7.69 0.43
N MET A 76 -4.43 -7.32 1.32
CA MET A 76 -4.17 -7.23 2.75
C MET A 76 -5.20 -8.05 3.53
N ARG A 77 -4.74 -8.68 4.62
CA ARG A 77 -5.58 -9.49 5.49
C ARG A 77 -5.44 -9.08 6.95
N LEU A 78 -6.53 -8.58 7.53
CA LEU A 78 -6.60 -8.15 8.92
C LEU A 78 -7.54 -9.09 9.67
N ARG A 79 -6.96 -9.91 10.55
CA ARG A 79 -7.60 -11.08 11.14
C ARG A 79 -7.99 -10.86 12.61
N GLU A 80 -8.43 -11.93 13.26
CA GLU A 80 -8.76 -11.96 14.68
C GLU A 80 -7.66 -11.30 15.52
N GLY A 81 -8.04 -10.54 16.55
CA GLY A 81 -7.06 -9.96 17.47
C GLY A 81 -6.25 -8.79 16.91
N THR A 82 -6.55 -8.30 15.70
CA THR A 82 -5.93 -7.09 15.14
C THR A 82 -6.69 -5.83 15.54
N GLY A 83 -5.99 -4.89 16.19
CA GLY A 83 -6.36 -3.49 16.29
C GLY A 83 -5.48 -2.67 15.34
N GLY A 84 -5.15 -1.45 15.74
CA GLY A 84 -4.08 -0.69 15.09
C GLY A 84 -4.56 0.56 14.38
N MET A 85 -3.63 1.24 13.72
CA MET A 85 -3.87 2.49 13.03
C MET A 85 -3.35 2.38 11.60
N PHE A 86 -4.21 2.59 10.62
CA PHE A 86 -3.91 2.43 9.20
C PHE A 86 -4.27 3.71 8.44
N GLY A 87 -3.27 4.52 8.09
CA GLY A 87 -3.46 5.81 7.41
C GLY A 87 -2.48 6.02 6.26
N ASN A 88 -2.81 6.87 5.28
CA ASN A 88 -1.98 7.08 4.09
C ASN A 88 -1.57 5.79 3.35
N ILE A 89 -2.40 4.75 3.34
CA ILE A 89 -2.11 3.49 2.66
C ILE A 89 -2.66 3.52 1.24
N VAL A 90 -1.93 2.93 0.30
CA VAL A 90 -2.38 2.66 -1.06
C VAL A 90 -2.36 1.16 -1.31
N VAL A 91 -3.52 0.61 -1.65
CA VAL A 91 -3.73 -0.75 -2.11
C VAL A 91 -4.15 -0.68 -3.59
N ALA A 92 -3.40 -1.32 -4.48
CA ALA A 92 -3.66 -1.28 -5.91
C ALA A 92 -3.47 -2.67 -6.55
N ASN A 93 -3.86 -2.80 -7.83
CA ASN A 93 -3.82 -4.06 -8.58
C ASN A 93 -4.59 -5.20 -7.88
N VAL A 94 -5.77 -4.88 -7.38
CA VAL A 94 -6.62 -5.82 -6.66
C VAL A 94 -7.32 -6.76 -7.63
N ALA A 95 -7.05 -8.07 -7.55
CA ALA A 95 -7.75 -9.10 -8.32
C ALA A 95 -9.14 -9.42 -7.77
N THR A 96 -9.23 -9.65 -6.45
CA THR A 96 -10.46 -10.08 -5.76
C THR A 96 -10.86 -9.09 -4.67
N ASP A 97 -10.09 -9.03 -3.58
CA ASP A 97 -10.38 -8.26 -2.39
C ASP A 97 -9.16 -7.38 -2.04
N GLY A 98 -9.38 -6.08 -1.83
CA GLY A 98 -8.31 -5.15 -1.46
C GLY A 98 -7.86 -5.42 -0.03
N VAL A 99 -8.80 -5.34 0.91
CA VAL A 99 -8.59 -5.68 2.31
C VAL A 99 -9.65 -6.66 2.77
N LEU A 100 -9.21 -7.83 3.24
CA LEU A 100 -10.05 -8.81 3.88
C LEU A 100 -9.96 -8.66 5.39
N PHE A 101 -11.10 -8.37 6.01
CA PHE A 101 -11.28 -8.49 7.45
C PHE A 101 -11.88 -9.85 7.75
N SER A 102 -11.23 -10.64 8.60
CA SER A 102 -11.72 -11.99 8.92
C SER A 102 -11.68 -12.30 10.41
N LYS A 103 -12.63 -13.12 10.89
CA LYS A 103 -12.70 -13.62 12.28
C LYS A 103 -12.61 -12.49 13.32
N CYS A 104 -13.24 -11.35 13.04
CA CYS A 104 -13.06 -10.14 13.83
C CYS A 104 -13.49 -10.30 15.30
N GLY A 105 -14.38 -11.26 15.59
CA GLY A 105 -14.92 -11.52 16.92
C GLY A 105 -15.50 -10.25 17.57
N GLY A 106 -14.93 -9.83 18.70
CA GLY A 106 -15.34 -8.62 19.43
C GLY A 106 -14.58 -7.34 19.06
N ALA A 107 -13.73 -7.35 18.03
CA ALA A 107 -12.95 -6.18 17.63
C ALA A 107 -13.85 -5.00 17.26
N GLY A 108 -13.56 -3.82 17.80
CA GLY A 108 -14.20 -2.59 17.36
C GLY A 108 -13.46 -1.99 16.16
N PHE A 109 -14.20 -1.24 15.36
CA PHE A 109 -13.68 -0.60 14.14
C PHE A 109 -14.06 0.87 14.15
N THR A 110 -13.22 1.71 13.56
CA THR A 110 -13.49 3.14 13.42
C THR A 110 -12.78 3.74 12.21
N GLN A 111 -13.35 4.81 11.67
CA GLN A 111 -12.70 5.68 10.67
C GLN A 111 -12.44 7.07 11.23
N ASN A 112 -12.65 7.27 12.54
CA ASN A 112 -12.31 8.50 13.22
C ASN A 112 -10.98 8.33 13.97
N PRO A 113 -9.89 9.00 13.56
CA PRO A 113 -8.59 8.83 14.18
C PRO A 113 -8.56 9.25 15.66
N SER A 114 -9.51 10.08 16.13
CA SER A 114 -9.56 10.47 17.55
C SER A 114 -10.05 9.37 18.49
N ASP A 115 -10.70 8.33 17.94
CA ASP A 115 -11.24 7.23 18.76
C ASP A 115 -10.14 6.29 19.23
N VAL A 116 -9.01 6.26 18.51
CA VAL A 116 -7.91 5.34 18.75
C VAL A 116 -6.75 6.09 19.38
N THR A 117 -6.21 5.52 20.46
CA THR A 117 -4.98 6.03 21.09
C THR A 117 -3.97 4.90 21.16
N PRO A 118 -2.66 5.18 21.23
CA PRO A 118 -1.65 4.14 21.40
C PRO A 118 -1.84 3.26 22.65
N ILE A 119 -2.71 3.67 23.59
CA ILE A 119 -3.03 2.96 24.83
C ILE A 119 -4.35 2.18 24.71
N ASN A 120 -5.32 2.67 23.93
CA ASN A 120 -6.59 2.00 23.66
C ASN A 120 -6.46 1.13 22.40
N ARG A 121 -6.21 -0.16 22.59
CA ARG A 121 -5.84 -1.11 21.52
C ARG A 121 -7.01 -1.95 21.02
N ASP A 122 -8.22 -1.54 21.40
CA ASP A 122 -9.45 -2.31 21.22
C ASP A 122 -10.06 -2.06 19.83
N LEU A 123 -9.56 -1.02 19.15
CA LEU A 123 -10.06 -0.54 17.88
C LEU A 123 -9.04 -0.73 16.77
N LEU A 124 -9.56 -1.14 15.62
CA LEU A 124 -8.90 -1.02 14.34
C LEU A 124 -9.36 0.28 13.68
N PHE A 125 -8.43 1.24 13.54
CA PHE A 125 -8.67 2.46 12.78
C PHE A 125 -8.24 2.27 11.33
N TRP A 126 -9.19 2.41 10.40
CA TRP A 126 -8.89 2.48 8.97
C TRP A 126 -9.29 3.84 8.41
N SER A 127 -8.30 4.62 7.98
CA SER A 127 -8.55 5.93 7.40
C SER A 127 -9.41 5.84 6.14
N ALA A 128 -10.44 6.67 6.09
CA ALA A 128 -11.21 6.95 4.89
C ALA A 128 -10.37 7.50 3.72
N ASN A 129 -9.22 8.10 4.03
CA ASN A 129 -8.31 8.68 3.04
C ASN A 129 -7.36 7.64 2.42
N ASN A 130 -7.26 6.43 2.99
CA ASN A 130 -6.56 5.32 2.33
C ASN A 130 -7.14 5.11 0.93
N VAL A 131 -6.27 4.74 -0.01
CA VAL A 131 -6.66 4.43 -1.37
C VAL A 131 -6.72 2.91 -1.50
N VAL A 132 -7.90 2.38 -1.77
CA VAL A 132 -8.05 0.98 -2.18
C VAL A 132 -8.61 1.00 -3.58
N PHE A 133 -7.71 0.98 -4.56
CA PHE A 133 -8.06 1.12 -5.96
C PHE A 133 -8.48 -0.23 -6.53
N THR A 134 -9.76 -0.34 -6.87
CA THR A 134 -10.34 -1.54 -7.48
C THR A 134 -10.99 -1.21 -8.81
N THR A 135 -11.02 -2.19 -9.71
CA THR A 135 -11.72 -2.10 -10.99
C THR A 135 -12.55 -3.35 -11.22
N GLY A 136 -13.52 -3.29 -12.13
CA GLY A 136 -14.36 -4.44 -12.46
C GLY A 136 -15.16 -4.94 -11.25
N SER A 137 -15.03 -6.23 -10.94
CA SER A 137 -15.76 -6.91 -9.86
C SER A 137 -14.98 -7.04 -8.54
N ALA A 138 -13.78 -6.46 -8.43
CA ALA A 138 -12.99 -6.53 -7.22
C ALA A 138 -13.57 -5.64 -6.10
N ASN A 139 -13.55 -6.15 -4.87
CA ASN A 139 -14.05 -5.46 -3.69
C ASN A 139 -12.95 -4.64 -3.04
N GLN A 140 -13.26 -3.41 -2.60
CA GLN A 140 -12.33 -2.67 -1.73
C GLN A 140 -12.18 -3.39 -0.38
N PHE A 141 -13.30 -3.85 0.16
CA PHE A 141 -13.37 -4.52 1.45
C PHE A 141 -14.21 -5.78 1.36
N ARG A 142 -13.74 -6.81 2.04
CA ARG A 142 -14.53 -8.00 2.37
C ARG A 142 -14.50 -8.22 3.87
N PHE A 143 -15.65 -8.64 4.42
CA PHE A 143 -15.81 -8.90 5.84
C PHE A 143 -16.36 -10.32 6.03
N ASP A 144 -15.53 -11.18 6.60
CA ASP A 144 -15.88 -12.57 6.90
C ASP A 144 -15.88 -12.78 8.42
N ASP A 145 -17.02 -13.16 9.00
CA ASP A 145 -17.17 -13.33 10.45
C ASP A 145 -16.84 -12.06 11.29
N CYS A 146 -17.45 -10.93 10.89
CA CYS A 146 -17.23 -9.61 11.50
C CYS A 146 -18.52 -8.90 11.92
N ALA A 147 -19.48 -9.66 12.46
CA ALA A 147 -20.87 -9.26 12.68
C ALA A 147 -21.09 -7.91 13.41
N ASN A 148 -20.14 -7.45 14.24
CA ASN A 148 -20.25 -6.21 15.02
C ASN A 148 -19.37 -5.05 14.51
N GLY A 149 -18.48 -5.29 13.54
CA GLY A 149 -17.41 -4.37 13.15
C GLY A 149 -17.45 -3.89 11.70
N ALA A 150 -18.07 -4.67 10.82
CA ALA A 150 -18.11 -4.41 9.38
C ALA A 150 -18.84 -3.10 9.01
N SER A 151 -19.74 -2.59 9.85
CA SER A 151 -20.51 -1.38 9.56
C SER A 151 -19.76 -0.07 9.81
N ALA A 152 -18.63 -0.09 10.54
CA ALA A 152 -17.89 1.11 10.87
C ALA A 152 -16.86 1.48 9.79
N ILE A 153 -16.28 0.50 9.08
CA ILE A 153 -15.41 0.75 7.93
C ILE A 153 -16.26 0.76 6.67
N THR A 154 -16.58 1.95 6.19
CA THR A 154 -17.52 2.14 5.08
C THR A 154 -16.87 2.70 3.83
N GLN A 155 -15.68 3.31 3.94
CA GLN A 155 -15.06 4.00 2.82
C GLN A 155 -13.55 3.87 2.76
N SER A 156 -13.06 3.88 1.52
CA SER A 156 -11.71 4.27 1.14
C SER A 156 -11.79 5.00 -0.18
N ALA A 157 -10.85 5.91 -0.42
CA ALA A 157 -10.73 6.55 -1.70
C ALA A 157 -10.53 5.48 -2.79
N ASN A 158 -11.24 5.63 -3.91
CA ASN A 158 -11.15 4.72 -5.04
C ASN A 158 -10.83 5.52 -6.30
N PHE A 159 -9.55 5.67 -6.59
CA PHE A 159 -9.05 6.32 -7.79
C PHE A 159 -7.73 5.66 -8.19
N ASN A 160 -7.37 5.75 -9.47
CA ASN A 160 -6.10 5.24 -9.94
C ASN A 160 -4.96 6.04 -9.30
N PRO A 161 -4.04 5.43 -8.55
CA PRO A 161 -2.93 6.14 -7.90
C PRO A 161 -1.96 6.80 -8.88
N SER A 162 -2.04 6.51 -10.18
CA SER A 162 -1.19 7.08 -11.24
C SER A 162 0.28 6.97 -10.89
N LEU A 163 0.75 5.73 -10.69
CA LEU A 163 2.17 5.45 -10.42
C LEU A 163 2.98 5.48 -11.71
N LEU A 164 4.24 5.89 -11.64
CA LEU A 164 5.09 6.16 -12.81
C LEU A 164 5.36 4.93 -13.68
N LEU A 165 5.95 3.89 -13.10
CA LEU A 165 6.26 2.62 -13.75
C LEU A 165 5.99 1.48 -12.78
N GLN A 166 4.71 1.26 -12.46
CA GLN A 166 4.27 0.11 -11.69
C GLN A 166 3.41 -0.79 -12.58
N SER A 167 3.86 -2.02 -12.83
CA SER A 167 3.08 -3.00 -13.59
C SER A 167 1.77 -3.33 -12.86
N ALA A 168 0.70 -3.56 -13.62
CA ALA A 168 -0.56 -4.11 -13.10
C ALA A 168 -0.45 -5.61 -12.76
N SER A 169 0.52 -6.27 -13.39
CA SER A 169 0.86 -7.68 -13.20
C SER A 169 2.33 -7.78 -12.80
N PRO A 170 2.69 -7.40 -11.56
CA PRO A 170 4.08 -7.41 -11.14
C PRO A 170 4.69 -8.82 -11.15
N GLY A 171 5.97 -8.91 -11.47
CA GLY A 171 6.64 -10.22 -11.45
C GLY A 171 8.15 -10.14 -11.62
N PRO A 172 8.86 -11.28 -11.50
CA PRO A 172 10.32 -11.31 -11.56
C PRO A 172 10.89 -10.84 -12.92
N THR A 173 10.06 -10.84 -13.96
CA THR A 173 10.42 -10.38 -15.31
C THR A 173 10.27 -8.88 -15.51
N ASP A 174 9.72 -8.13 -14.55
CA ASP A 174 9.64 -6.68 -14.64
C ASP A 174 11.05 -6.09 -14.76
N THR A 175 11.30 -5.42 -15.89
CA THR A 175 12.62 -4.89 -16.21
C THR A 175 12.94 -3.63 -15.43
N PHE A 176 11.92 -2.88 -15.01
CA PHE A 176 12.07 -1.61 -14.32
C PHE A 176 10.82 -1.27 -13.51
N VAL A 177 11.00 -0.69 -12.33
CA VAL A 177 9.93 -0.34 -11.38
C VAL A 177 10.18 1.06 -10.80
N ASP A 178 9.16 1.91 -10.90
CA ASP A 178 9.10 3.21 -10.26
C ASP A 178 7.72 3.41 -9.61
N PRO A 179 7.61 3.17 -8.29
CA PRO A 179 6.34 3.20 -7.58
C PRO A 179 5.95 4.60 -7.09
N ARG A 180 6.65 5.65 -7.52
CA ARG A 180 6.27 7.02 -7.15
C ARG A 180 5.00 7.44 -7.89
N PRO A 181 4.22 8.37 -7.35
CA PRO A 181 3.09 8.97 -8.06
C PRO A 181 3.55 9.93 -9.18
N THR A 182 2.77 10.05 -10.25
CA THR A 182 2.88 11.17 -11.21
C THR A 182 2.58 12.50 -10.52
N SER A 183 3.10 13.60 -11.06
CA SER A 183 2.93 14.94 -10.45
C SER A 183 1.48 15.42 -10.34
N ASP A 184 0.58 14.86 -11.14
CA ASP A 184 -0.87 15.13 -11.17
C ASP A 184 -1.68 14.09 -10.40
N SER A 185 -1.04 13.14 -9.73
CA SER A 185 -1.73 12.12 -8.93
C SER A 185 -2.47 12.72 -7.74
N ASP A 186 -3.70 12.24 -7.52
CA ASP A 186 -4.51 12.57 -6.35
C ASP A 186 -3.89 12.05 -5.03
N LEU A 187 -2.81 11.25 -5.08
CA LEU A 187 -2.05 10.85 -3.90
C LEU A 187 -1.41 12.04 -3.16
N PHE A 188 -1.22 13.20 -3.81
CA PHE A 188 -0.73 14.42 -3.16
C PHE A 188 -1.84 15.23 -2.45
N ALA A 189 -3.09 14.74 -2.47
CA ALA A 189 -4.21 15.34 -1.75
C ALA A 189 -4.62 14.48 -0.54
N SER A 190 -5.24 15.12 0.45
CA SER A 190 -5.90 14.47 1.60
C SER A 190 -5.04 13.45 2.35
N ALA A 191 -3.74 13.75 2.54
CA ALA A 191 -2.88 12.96 3.41
C ALA A 191 -3.29 13.13 4.88
N ASP A 192 -3.43 12.02 5.59
CA ASP A 192 -3.63 11.98 7.03
C ASP A 192 -2.38 12.45 7.76
N THR A 193 -2.58 13.13 8.89
CA THR A 193 -1.50 13.44 9.82
C THR A 193 -1.27 12.23 10.74
N PRO A 194 -0.08 11.60 10.73
CA PRO A 194 0.22 10.51 11.66
C PRO A 194 0.38 11.02 13.10
N PRO A 195 0.42 10.13 14.11
CA PRO A 195 0.74 10.50 15.48
C PRO A 195 2.05 11.29 15.58
N ASN A 196 2.01 12.42 16.28
CA ASN A 196 3.21 13.24 16.53
C ASN A 196 4.00 12.70 17.73
N ASP A 197 4.61 11.53 17.55
CA ASP A 197 5.34 10.81 18.62
C ASP A 197 6.85 10.68 18.35
N GLY A 198 7.35 11.35 17.30
CA GLY A 198 8.76 11.38 16.93
C GLY A 198 9.23 10.19 16.09
N PHE A 199 8.37 9.21 15.80
CA PHE A 199 8.69 8.13 14.86
C PHE A 199 8.24 8.45 13.44
N PHE A 200 7.00 8.92 13.27
CA PHE A 200 6.43 9.18 11.95
C PHE A 200 6.82 10.55 11.41
N ASP A 201 7.24 10.58 10.15
CA ASP A 201 7.32 11.80 9.37
C ASP A 201 5.90 12.28 9.00
N ALA A 202 5.62 13.55 9.24
CA ALA A 202 4.42 14.18 8.70
C ALA A 202 4.67 14.58 7.24
N VAL A 203 3.98 13.91 6.31
CA VAL A 203 4.09 14.15 4.87
C VAL A 203 2.76 14.59 4.25
N THR A 204 2.82 15.17 3.06
CA THR A 204 1.66 15.69 2.32
C THR A 204 1.20 14.75 1.21
N PHE A 205 1.53 13.47 1.28
CA PHE A 205 1.13 12.47 0.29
C PHE A 205 0.64 11.19 0.95
N ARG A 206 -0.17 10.43 0.22
CA ARG A 206 -0.61 9.07 0.55
C ARG A 206 0.27 8.04 -0.17
N GLY A 207 0.46 6.89 0.45
CA GLY A 207 1.38 5.85 -0.01
C GLY A 207 2.80 6.03 0.52
N ALA A 208 3.67 5.08 0.18
CA ALA A 208 5.07 5.03 0.62
C ALA A 208 6.01 5.99 -0.13
N PHE A 209 5.53 6.65 -1.17
CA PHE A 209 6.34 7.47 -2.05
C PHE A 209 5.68 8.81 -2.31
N GLY A 210 6.45 9.88 -2.08
CA GLY A 210 6.20 11.19 -2.66
C GLY A 210 7.02 11.31 -3.95
N THR A 211 7.74 12.41 -4.10
CA THR A 211 8.62 12.63 -5.27
C THR A 211 10.00 11.97 -5.13
N SER A 212 10.37 11.53 -3.92
CA SER A 212 11.65 10.88 -3.65
C SER A 212 11.58 9.37 -3.84
N ASN A 213 12.57 8.77 -4.50
CA ASN A 213 12.71 7.33 -4.58
C ASN A 213 13.69 6.78 -3.53
N TRP A 214 13.20 6.46 -2.34
CA TRP A 214 14.04 5.90 -1.28
C TRP A 214 14.48 4.44 -1.55
N LEU A 215 13.93 3.76 -2.56
CA LEU A 215 14.43 2.44 -2.97
C LEU A 215 15.86 2.50 -3.53
N ALA A 216 16.27 3.66 -4.04
CA ALA A 216 17.61 3.90 -4.54
C ALA A 216 18.63 3.75 -3.40
N GLY A 217 19.60 2.84 -3.59
CA GLY A 217 20.60 2.50 -2.59
C GLY A 217 20.13 1.61 -1.43
N LEU A 218 18.86 1.20 -1.39
CA LEU A 218 18.28 0.40 -0.29
C LEU A 218 17.59 -0.90 -0.73
N SER A 219 17.49 -1.16 -2.04
CA SER A 219 16.68 -2.27 -2.56
C SER A 219 17.42 -3.13 -3.58
N TRP A 220 16.99 -4.39 -3.70
CA TRP A 220 17.42 -5.29 -4.77
C TRP A 220 17.16 -4.68 -6.16
N LEU A 221 16.08 -3.89 -6.30
CA LEU A 221 15.78 -3.17 -7.54
C LEU A 221 16.91 -2.20 -7.90
N ASP A 222 17.46 -1.45 -6.94
CA ASP A 222 18.60 -0.56 -7.20
C ASP A 222 19.89 -1.34 -7.50
N ASP A 223 20.18 -2.40 -6.74
CA ASP A 223 21.36 -3.25 -6.97
C ASP A 223 21.38 -3.86 -8.37
N ASN A 224 20.20 -4.10 -8.96
CA ASN A 224 20.03 -4.67 -10.28
C ASN A 224 19.66 -3.64 -11.36
N ALA A 225 19.78 -2.34 -11.05
CA ALA A 225 19.47 -1.23 -11.97
C ALA A 225 18.04 -1.29 -12.55
N ARG A 226 17.09 -1.74 -11.74
CA ARG A 226 15.65 -1.86 -12.05
C ARG A 226 14.79 -0.79 -11.36
N THR A 227 15.37 0.27 -10.83
CA THR A 227 14.64 1.44 -10.31
C THR A 227 15.43 2.72 -10.59
N PRO A 228 14.80 3.91 -10.71
CA PRO A 228 15.53 5.13 -10.98
C PRO A 228 16.47 5.49 -9.83
N ARG A 229 17.73 5.79 -10.17
CA ARG A 229 18.75 6.26 -9.23
C ARG A 229 19.00 7.76 -9.41
N ASN A 230 18.98 8.52 -8.32
CA ASN A 230 19.27 9.96 -8.31
C ASN A 230 18.37 10.81 -9.24
N VAL A 231 17.13 10.38 -9.46
CA VAL A 231 16.16 11.11 -10.31
C VAL A 231 14.97 11.54 -9.45
N ASP A 232 15.17 12.45 -8.49
CA ASP A 232 14.08 12.98 -7.67
C ASP A 232 13.39 14.15 -8.39
N GLY A 233 12.05 14.11 -8.43
CA GLY A 233 11.23 15.18 -9.00
C GLY A 233 10.99 15.10 -10.51
N GLY A 234 9.72 15.00 -10.88
CA GLY A 234 9.03 15.64 -12.03
C GLY A 234 9.50 15.45 -13.48
N VAL A 235 10.78 15.25 -13.81
CA VAL A 235 11.23 15.27 -15.21
C VAL A 235 11.14 13.88 -15.82
N ILE A 236 9.90 13.52 -16.10
CA ILE A 236 9.49 12.24 -16.66
C ILE A 236 9.04 12.49 -18.09
N LYS A 237 9.68 11.82 -19.03
CA LYS A 237 9.49 12.09 -20.45
C LYS A 237 8.94 10.87 -21.15
N CYS A 238 7.83 11.10 -21.83
CA CYS A 238 7.13 10.10 -22.62
C CYS A 238 6.38 10.82 -23.74
N GLY A 239 6.34 10.24 -24.93
CA GLY A 239 5.58 10.77 -26.08
C GLY A 239 6.34 11.82 -26.90
N THR A 240 5.58 12.70 -27.57
CA THR A 240 6.14 13.63 -28.56
C THR A 240 6.51 14.98 -27.94
N ILE A 241 7.74 15.41 -28.19
CA ILE A 241 8.23 16.78 -27.93
C ILE A 241 7.83 17.66 -29.12
N SER A 242 6.91 18.58 -28.89
CA SER A 242 6.32 19.45 -29.92
C SER A 242 6.94 20.85 -29.99
N ALA A 243 7.83 21.19 -29.06
CA ALA A 243 8.56 22.45 -29.01
C ALA A 243 9.95 22.25 -28.42
N SER A 244 10.91 23.12 -28.77
CA SER A 244 12.26 23.09 -28.22
C SER A 244 12.23 23.15 -26.69
N GLU A 245 12.92 22.20 -26.06
CA GLU A 245 13.08 22.16 -24.62
C GLU A 245 14.50 21.76 -24.24
N THR A 246 15.00 22.31 -23.12
CA THR A 246 16.30 21.97 -22.57
C THR A 246 16.11 21.27 -21.24
N TRP A 247 16.75 20.13 -21.07
CA TRP A 247 16.70 19.35 -19.85
C TRP A 247 18.05 19.40 -19.14
N SER A 248 18.02 19.53 -17.82
CA SER A 248 19.22 19.52 -16.97
C SER A 248 19.08 18.45 -15.89
N GLY A 249 20.17 17.75 -15.60
CA GLY A 249 20.17 16.65 -14.62
C GLY A 249 19.82 15.30 -15.23
N ALA A 250 19.54 14.32 -14.36
CA ALA A 250 19.07 13.00 -14.80
C ALA A 250 17.61 13.09 -15.23
N ILE A 251 17.26 12.43 -16.34
CA ILE A 251 15.92 12.43 -16.92
C ILE A 251 15.41 11.00 -16.97
N LEU A 252 14.20 10.77 -16.46
CA LEU A 252 13.55 9.47 -16.56
C LEU A 252 12.68 9.45 -17.81
N MET A 253 13.00 8.57 -18.76
CA MET A 253 12.14 8.34 -19.94
C MET A 253 11.27 7.12 -19.68
N THR A 254 9.97 7.31 -19.51
CA THR A 254 9.03 6.23 -19.16
C THR A 254 8.37 5.58 -20.38
N CYS A 255 8.56 6.15 -21.58
CA CYS A 255 8.21 5.52 -22.85
C CYS A 255 9.06 6.05 -24.00
N GLN A 256 8.79 5.60 -25.23
CA GLN A 256 9.47 6.13 -26.42
C GLN A 256 9.17 7.63 -26.58
N VAL A 257 10.23 8.42 -26.75
CA VAL A 257 10.13 9.87 -26.97
C VAL A 257 10.47 10.20 -28.41
N PHE A 258 9.63 11.01 -29.04
CA PHE A 258 9.78 11.46 -30.41
C PHE A 258 9.98 12.97 -30.45
N VAL A 259 10.96 13.46 -31.22
CA VAL A 259 11.15 14.89 -31.43
C VAL A 259 10.49 15.26 -32.76
N GLN A 260 9.46 16.10 -32.72
CA GLN A 260 8.78 16.56 -33.93
C GLN A 260 9.53 17.76 -34.52
N SER A 261 9.83 17.71 -35.81
CA SER A 261 10.39 18.88 -36.52
C SER A 261 9.41 20.06 -36.44
N PRO A 262 9.87 21.29 -36.11
CA PRO A 262 11.25 21.77 -36.13
C PRO A 262 11.84 21.99 -34.72
N ALA A 263 11.44 21.21 -33.71
CA ALA A 263 12.01 21.33 -32.37
C ALA A 263 13.53 21.05 -32.43
N VAL A 264 14.33 22.12 -32.27
CA VAL A 264 15.80 22.09 -32.14
C VAL A 264 16.17 22.78 -30.83
#